data_AF-A0A6N7CFI9-F1
#
_entry.id   AF-A0A6N7CFI9-F1
#
_cell.length_a   1.000
_cell.length_b   1.000
_cell.length_c   1.000
_cell.angle_alpha   90.00
_cell.angle_beta   90.00
_cell.angle_gamma   90.00
#
_symmetry.space_group_name_H-M   'P 1'
#
loop_
_entity.id
_entity.type
_entity.pdbx_description
1 polymer ?
#
loop_
_entity_poly.entity_id
_entity_poly.type
_entity_poly.pdbx_seq_one_letter_code
_entity_poly.pdbx_strand_id
1 'polypeptide(L)'
;MKTSGAKLKWHHDHQKEQQGLDKNGKMKYRTISNRLVVTNSGDVAAENLTFEVTGLEGTHLHLDPPSDPVSIEADSSRSWVAIPLSSGSVQIDASWTEAGDPKSQRSTITV
;
A
#
# COMPACT_ATOMS: atom_id res chain seq x y z
N MET A 1 14.37 24.52 4.08
CA MET A 1 15.22 23.31 4.03
C MET A 1 14.36 22.17 3.49
N LYS A 2 14.72 21.56 2.36
CA LYS A 2 14.17 20.25 1.98
C LYS A 2 14.84 19.25 2.92
N THR A 3 14.07 18.55 3.74
CA THR A 3 14.55 17.31 4.37
C THR A 3 14.86 16.33 3.24
N SER A 4 16.14 16.00 3.08
CA SER A 4 16.60 14.85 2.32
C SER A 4 16.19 13.58 3.07
N GLY A 5 15.88 12.52 2.35
CA GLY A 5 15.33 11.30 2.94
C GLY A 5 14.29 10.64 2.05
N ALA A 6 13.97 9.39 2.35
CA ALA A 6 12.88 8.69 1.70
C ALA A 6 11.55 9.38 2.08
N LYS A 7 10.60 9.38 1.15
CA LYS A 7 9.26 9.96 1.35
C LYS A 7 8.22 8.95 0.95
N LEU A 8 7.91 8.08 1.92
CA LEU A 8 7.00 6.96 1.72
C LEU A 8 5.54 7.43 1.80
N LYS A 9 4.79 7.15 0.74
CA LYS A 9 3.34 7.33 0.68
C LYS A 9 2.67 6.01 0.34
N TRP A 10 1.68 5.67 1.14
CA TRP A 10 0.88 4.47 0.98
C TRP A 10 -0.47 4.80 0.35
N HIS A 11 -0.98 3.90 -0.47
CA HIS A 11 -2.37 3.92 -0.92
C HIS A 11 -2.84 2.53 -1.32
N HIS A 12 -4.16 2.36 -1.38
CA HIS A 12 -4.79 1.18 -1.96
C HIS A 12 -5.14 1.48 -3.42
N ASP A 13 -4.58 0.70 -4.32
CA ASP A 13 -4.95 0.69 -5.73
C ASP A 13 -6.06 -0.33 -5.95
N HIS A 14 -7.27 0.17 -6.12
CA HIS A 14 -8.46 -0.61 -6.40
C HIS A 14 -9.06 -0.16 -7.72
N GLN A 15 -9.00 -1.04 -8.71
CA GLN A 15 -9.48 -0.77 -10.06
C GLN A 15 -10.50 -1.79 -10.49
N LYS A 16 -11.56 -1.32 -11.13
CA LYS A 16 -12.62 -2.17 -11.71
C LYS A 16 -12.83 -1.82 -13.18
N GLU A 17 -13.02 -2.85 -13.99
CA GLU A 17 -13.45 -2.72 -15.38
C GLU A 17 -14.93 -3.07 -15.53
N GLN A 18 -15.63 -2.41 -16.46
CA GLN A 18 -17.01 -2.76 -16.82
C GLN A 18 -17.01 -4.00 -17.73
N GLN A 19 -17.90 -4.96 -17.44
CA GLN A 19 -18.09 -6.19 -18.23
C GLN A 19 -19.46 -6.24 -18.95
N GLY A 20 -20.09 -5.09 -19.16
CA GLY A 20 -21.41 -5.01 -19.76
C GLY A 20 -22.53 -5.34 -18.78
N LEU A 21 -23.73 -5.65 -19.30
CA LEU A 21 -24.93 -5.84 -18.49
C LEU A 21 -25.13 -7.32 -18.12
N ASP A 22 -25.68 -7.57 -16.93
CA ASP A 22 -26.25 -8.86 -16.56
C ASP A 22 -27.60 -9.10 -17.24
N LYS A 23 -28.18 -10.29 -17.04
CA LYS A 23 -29.49 -10.68 -17.59
C LYS A 23 -30.66 -9.79 -17.14
N ASN A 24 -30.46 -8.96 -16.11
CA ASN A 24 -31.44 -8.04 -15.56
C ASN A 24 -31.14 -6.58 -15.94
N GLY A 25 -30.18 -6.33 -16.84
CA GLY A 25 -29.79 -4.98 -17.26
C GLY A 25 -28.89 -4.24 -16.25
N LYS A 26 -28.34 -4.91 -15.23
CA LYS A 26 -27.41 -4.28 -14.28
C LYS A 26 -25.97 -4.35 -14.78
N MET A 27 -25.22 -3.25 -14.63
CA MET A 27 -23.81 -3.22 -15.00
C MET A 27 -22.99 -4.19 -14.14
N LYS A 28 -22.27 -5.09 -14.80
CA LYS A 28 -21.28 -5.97 -14.19
C LYS A 28 -19.93 -5.28 -14.14
N TYR A 29 -19.22 -5.48 -13.04
CA TYR A 29 -17.86 -5.03 -12.86
C TYR A 29 -16.96 -6.20 -12.52
N ARG A 30 -15.72 -6.17 -13.01
CA ARG A 30 -14.66 -7.08 -12.60
C ARG A 30 -13.54 -6.28 -11.95
N THR A 31 -13.07 -6.72 -10.79
CA THR A 31 -11.88 -6.14 -10.17
C THR A 31 -10.63 -6.57 -10.93
N ILE A 32 -9.82 -5.61 -11.33
CA ILE A 32 -8.57 -5.81 -12.08
C ILE A 32 -7.32 -5.46 -11.27
N SER A 33 -7.46 -4.66 -10.21
CA SER A 33 -6.40 -4.38 -9.25
C SER A 33 -6.96 -4.30 -7.83
N ASN A 34 -6.22 -4.87 -6.89
CA ASN A 34 -6.42 -4.82 -5.44
C ASN A 34 -5.05 -4.91 -4.80
N ARG A 35 -4.37 -3.77 -4.69
CA ARG A 35 -2.97 -3.73 -4.27
C ARG A 35 -2.73 -2.67 -3.20
N LEU A 36 -1.91 -3.01 -2.21
CA LEU A 36 -1.30 -2.02 -1.33
C LEU A 36 -0.04 -1.53 -2.03
N VAL A 37 0.05 -0.23 -2.25
CA VAL A 37 1.17 0.39 -2.97
C VAL A 37 1.91 1.32 -2.03
N VAL A 38 3.24 1.17 -1.98
CA VAL A 38 4.15 2.14 -1.36
C VAL A 38 4.93 2.84 -2.46
N THR A 39 4.98 4.16 -2.40
CA THR A 39 5.78 4.99 -3.30
C THR A 39 6.80 5.77 -2.50
N ASN A 40 8.06 5.75 -2.94
CA ASN A 40 9.09 6.61 -2.41
C ASN A 40 9.31 7.79 -3.38
N SER A 41 8.90 8.99 -2.95
CA SER A 41 9.12 10.26 -3.68
C SER A 41 10.30 11.06 -3.12
N GLY A 42 11.12 10.39 -2.32
CA GLY A 42 12.34 10.94 -1.72
C GLY A 42 13.52 10.84 -2.66
N ASP A 43 14.66 11.37 -2.21
CA ASP A 43 15.93 11.41 -2.94
C ASP A 43 16.92 10.31 -2.51
N VAL A 44 16.54 9.47 -1.55
CA VAL A 44 17.30 8.28 -1.10
C VAL A 44 16.38 7.07 -1.01
N ALA A 45 16.97 5.87 -1.06
CA ALA A 45 16.24 4.63 -0.88
C ALA A 45 15.74 4.46 0.57
N ALA A 46 14.57 3.86 0.73
CA ALA A 46 14.14 3.27 2.00
C ALA A 46 14.60 1.83 2.04
N GLU A 47 15.71 1.56 2.73
CA GLU A 47 16.36 0.24 2.79
C GLU A 47 15.76 -0.62 3.91
N ASN A 48 15.79 -1.93 3.75
CA ASN A 48 15.34 -2.89 4.79
C ASN A 48 13.93 -2.58 5.32
N LEU A 49 13.04 -2.07 4.46
CA LEU A 49 11.66 -1.73 4.83
C LEU A 49 10.92 -2.98 5.27
N THR A 50 10.35 -2.89 6.48
CA THR A 50 9.33 -3.80 7.01
C THR A 50 8.08 -3.00 7.34
N PHE A 51 6.92 -3.66 7.30
CA PHE A 51 5.66 -3.01 7.67
C PHE A 51 4.63 -4.03 8.17
N GLU A 52 3.77 -3.55 9.06
CA GLU A 52 2.58 -4.26 9.51
C GLU A 52 1.34 -3.46 9.12
N VAL A 53 0.25 -4.18 8.82
CA VAL A 53 -1.04 -3.57 8.46
C VAL A 53 -2.11 -4.06 9.41
N THR A 54 -2.74 -3.12 10.11
CA THR A 54 -3.80 -3.37 11.08
C THR A 54 -5.09 -2.73 10.61
N GLY A 55 -6.17 -3.52 10.54
CA GLY A 55 -7.50 -3.00 10.23
C GLY A 55 -8.07 -2.16 11.39
N LEU A 56 -8.63 -1.00 11.07
CA LEU A 56 -9.29 -0.12 12.04
C LEU A 56 -10.81 -0.34 11.99
N GLU A 57 -11.48 -0.18 13.13
CA GLU A 57 -12.96 -0.20 13.22
C GLU A 57 -13.60 -1.48 12.61
N GLY A 58 -12.94 -2.64 12.73
CA GLY A 58 -13.43 -3.90 12.17
C GLY A 58 -13.18 -4.07 10.67
N THR A 59 -12.34 -3.21 10.07
CA THR A 59 -11.83 -3.43 8.71
C THR A 59 -10.99 -4.70 8.69
N HIS A 60 -11.24 -5.59 7.73
CA HIS A 60 -10.46 -6.80 7.53
C HIS A 60 -9.78 -6.77 6.17
N LEU A 61 -8.49 -7.07 6.12
CA LEU A 61 -7.67 -7.07 4.91
C LEU A 61 -6.96 -8.42 4.77
N HIS A 62 -7.11 -9.06 3.63
CA HIS A 62 -6.21 -10.12 3.21
C HIS A 62 -5.01 -9.48 2.50
N LEU A 63 -3.81 -9.70 3.03
CA LEU A 63 -2.57 -9.11 2.56
C LEU A 63 -1.53 -10.22 2.36
N ASP A 64 -0.84 -10.17 1.22
CA ASP A 64 0.35 -10.97 0.96
C ASP A 64 1.60 -10.07 1.11
N PRO A 65 2.11 -9.86 2.35
CA PRO A 65 3.26 -9.00 2.57
C PRO A 65 4.54 -9.63 1.98
N PRO A 66 5.62 -8.85 1.81
CA PRO A 66 6.90 -9.44 1.44
C PRO A 66 7.39 -10.41 2.53
N SER A 67 8.00 -11.53 2.14
CA SER A 67 8.58 -12.51 3.08
C SER A 67 9.82 -12.01 3.80
N ASP A 68 10.54 -11.09 3.16
CA ASP A 68 11.82 -10.54 3.61
C ASP A 68 11.78 -9.01 3.54
N PRO A 69 12.61 -8.29 4.32
CA PRO A 69 12.74 -6.84 4.19
C PRO A 69 13.04 -6.41 2.75
N VAL A 70 12.44 -5.31 2.31
CA VAL A 70 12.57 -4.83 0.92
C VAL A 70 13.18 -3.44 0.86
N SER A 71 13.82 -3.10 -0.26
CA SER A 71 14.20 -1.71 -0.55
C SER A 71 13.21 -1.05 -1.51
N ILE A 72 12.84 0.19 -1.20
CA ILE A 72 12.12 1.09 -2.11
C ILE A 72 13.07 2.20 -2.56
N GLU A 73 13.61 2.06 -3.77
CA GLU A 73 14.52 3.04 -4.37
C GLU A 73 13.88 4.43 -4.48
N ALA A 74 14.70 5.47 -4.60
CA ALA A 74 14.23 6.82 -4.91
C ALA A 74 13.39 6.81 -6.20
N ASP A 75 12.35 7.64 -6.23
CA ASP A 75 11.40 7.77 -7.34
C ASP A 75 10.80 6.45 -7.86
N SER A 76 10.61 5.48 -6.96
CA SER A 76 10.09 4.15 -7.30
C SER A 76 8.87 3.76 -6.45
N SER A 77 8.20 2.70 -6.87
CA SER A 77 7.09 2.11 -6.13
C SER A 77 7.20 0.58 -6.09
N ARG A 78 6.64 0.01 -5.02
CA ARG A 78 6.35 -1.43 -4.93
C ARG A 78 4.92 -1.64 -4.50
N SER A 79 4.41 -2.82 -4.79
CA SER A 79 3.04 -3.16 -4.46
C SER A 79 2.84 -4.64 -4.17
N TRP A 80 1.89 -4.91 -3.29
CA TRP A 80 1.52 -6.25 -2.84
C TRP A 80 0.02 -6.47 -2.97
N VAL A 81 -0.41 -7.72 -3.10
CA VAL A 81 -1.84 -8.05 -3.13
C VAL A 81 -2.46 -7.65 -1.80
N ALA A 82 -3.52 -6.83 -1.85
CA ALA A 82 -4.24 -6.37 -0.68
C ALA A 82 -5.74 -6.32 -1.01
N ILE A 83 -6.48 -7.31 -0.51
CA ILE A 83 -7.90 -7.51 -0.78
C ILE A 83 -8.69 -7.18 0.48
N PRO A 84 -9.42 -6.04 0.50
CA PRO A 84 -10.30 -5.71 1.62
C PRO A 84 -11.50 -6.66 1.63
N LEU A 85 -11.79 -7.24 2.79
CA LEU A 85 -12.97 -8.05 3.04
C LEU A 85 -14.15 -7.20 3.51
N SER A 86 -13.86 -6.00 4.00
CA SER A 86 -14.80 -4.93 4.33
C SER A 86 -14.19 -3.59 3.93
N SER A 87 -15.04 -2.63 3.57
CA SER A 87 -14.63 -1.24 3.34
C SER A 87 -14.23 -0.60 4.65
N GLY A 88 -13.18 0.21 4.65
CA GLY A 88 -12.81 0.96 5.85
C GLY A 88 -11.42 1.54 5.78
N SER A 89 -10.74 1.61 6.92
CA SER A 89 -9.39 2.14 7.01
C SER A 89 -8.44 1.14 7.65
N VAL A 90 -7.20 1.18 7.21
CA VAL A 90 -6.11 0.40 7.81
C VAL A 90 -5.00 1.33 8.27
N GLN A 91 -4.36 0.97 9.38
CA GLN A 91 -3.12 1.56 9.86
C GLN A 91 -1.95 0.76 9.31
N ILE A 92 -0.90 1.45 8.89
CA ILE A 92 0.36 0.89 8.42
C ILE A 92 1.46 1.43 9.32
N ASP A 93 2.13 0.54 10.05
CA ASP A 93 3.31 0.87 10.83
C ASP A 93 4.53 0.34 10.08
N ALA A 94 5.35 1.24 9.54
CA ALA A 94 6.49 0.93 8.70
C ALA A 94 7.81 1.36 9.36
N SER A 95 8.87 0.57 9.16
CA SER A 95 10.23 0.88 9.62
C SER A 95 11.24 0.57 8.51
N TRP A 96 12.26 1.42 8.35
CA TRP A 96 13.31 1.26 7.33
C TRP A 96 14.62 1.91 7.80
N THR A 97 15.67 1.81 6.99
CA THR A 97 16.95 2.49 7.19
C THR A 97 17.27 3.43 6.04
N GLU A 98 17.95 4.53 6.33
CA GLU A 98 18.53 5.45 5.36
C GLU A 98 20.02 5.59 5.66
N ALA A 99 20.90 5.02 4.83
CA ALA A 99 22.35 5.02 5.06
C ALA A 99 22.74 4.50 6.47
N GLY A 100 22.01 3.51 6.97
CA GLY A 100 22.19 2.93 8.31
C GLY A 100 21.40 3.61 9.43
N ASP A 101 20.81 4.79 9.21
CA ASP A 101 20.00 5.47 10.22
C ASP A 101 18.57 4.90 10.24
N PRO A 102 18.06 4.44 11.40
CA PRO A 102 16.70 3.91 11.49
C PRO A 102 15.65 5.02 11.36
N LYS A 103 14.58 4.71 10.63
CA LYS A 103 13.40 5.56 10.41
C LYS A 103 12.14 4.74 10.62
N SER A 104 11.04 5.42 10.95
CA SER A 104 9.72 4.81 11.05
C SER A 104 8.62 5.81 10.69
N GLN A 105 7.48 5.28 10.26
CA GLN A 105 6.31 6.05 9.89
C GLN A 105 5.05 5.24 10.15
N ARG A 106 4.07 5.90 10.77
CA ARG A 106 2.69 5.44 10.83
C ARG A 106 1.87 6.16 9.77
N SER A 107 1.08 5.42 9.00
CA SER A 107 0.15 5.96 8.01
C SER A 107 -1.23 5.34 8.18
N THR A 108 -2.27 6.08 7.81
CA THR A 108 -3.63 5.55 7.72
C THR A 108 -4.13 5.75 6.29
N ILE A 109 -4.69 4.69 5.69
CA ILE A 109 -5.28 4.75 4.35
C ILE A 109 -6.66 4.12 4.35
N THR A 110 -7.50 4.55 3.41
CA THR A 110 -8.78 3.92 3.11
C THR A 110 -8.56 2.76 2.13
N VAL A 111 -9.30 1.67 2.33
CA VAL A 111 -9.29 0.45 1.51
C VAL A 111 -10.71 0.02 1.13
#